data_AF-A0A6A3L2V7-F1
#
_entry.id   AF-A0A6A3L2V7-F1
#
_cell.length_a   1.000
_cell.length_b   1.000
_cell.length_c   1.000
_cell.angle_alpha   90.00
_cell.angle_beta   90.00
_cell.angle_gamma   90.00
#
_symmetry.space_group_name_H-M   'P 1'
#
loop_
_entity.id
_entity.type
_entity.pdbx_description
1 polymer ?
#
loop_
_entity_poly.entity_id
_entity_poly.type
_entity_poly.pdbx_seq_one_letter_code
_entity_poly.pdbx_strand_id
1 'polypeptide(L)'
;MCIIQAVTGKRPWGNLDNMLVARRVQNGELPQKPPAFSNSEWELVLSMCKLKPSERLNILVVVQRLKEFASVPEAASIQQLPAKVWQSADTFVKAARQMLSEHEPESDRHWPREIFSLLLDRLEDLYDGQYQKELKNDLNGVMTMAGDWMERLKDQNSTVDSVKIIFRGFSLHRHIDRVLAKYFVRPSNGVHAWTAKCSELLGSVEGSKAF
;
A
#
# COMPACT_ATOMS: atom_id res chain seq x y z
N MET A 1 -5.68 -14.26 -8.81
CA MET A 1 -4.25 -14.62 -8.95
C MET A 1 -3.30 -13.69 -8.20
N CYS A 2 -3.44 -12.36 -8.30
CA CYS A 2 -2.53 -11.42 -7.62
C CYS A 2 -2.41 -11.60 -6.10
N ILE A 3 -3.48 -12.02 -5.42
CA ILE A 3 -3.44 -12.30 -3.97
C ILE A 3 -2.41 -13.40 -3.65
N ILE A 4 -2.36 -14.48 -4.45
CA ILE A 4 -1.39 -15.57 -4.28
C ILE A 4 0.04 -15.05 -4.43
N GLN A 5 0.29 -14.24 -5.46
CA GLN A 5 1.59 -13.60 -5.68
C GLN A 5 1.98 -12.68 -4.54
N ALA A 6 1.06 -11.84 -4.07
CA ALA A 6 1.31 -10.86 -3.03
C ALA A 6 1.69 -11.52 -1.70
N VAL A 7 1.02 -12.62 -1.33
CA VAL A 7 1.28 -13.34 -0.09
C VAL A 7 2.57 -14.18 -0.18
N THR A 8 2.82 -14.81 -1.32
CA THR A 8 3.93 -15.78 -1.45
C THR A 8 5.22 -15.20 -2.01
N GLY A 9 5.16 -14.03 -2.67
CA GLY A 9 6.27 -13.49 -3.47
C GLY A 9 6.64 -14.34 -4.70
N LYS A 10 5.81 -15.32 -5.07
CA LYS A 10 6.12 -16.32 -6.12
C LYS A 10 5.06 -16.34 -7.21
N ARG A 11 5.41 -16.91 -8.36
CA ARG A 11 4.45 -17.17 -9.45
C ARG A 11 3.37 -18.16 -8.97
N PRO A 12 2.07 -17.92 -9.20
CA PRO A 12 1.00 -18.77 -8.67
C PRO A 12 1.14 -20.22 -9.10
N TRP A 13 1.48 -20.45 -10.37
CA TRP A 13 1.66 -21.77 -10.97
C TRP A 13 3.13 -22.21 -11.04
N GLY A 14 4.03 -21.55 -10.30
CA GLY A 14 5.46 -21.83 -10.35
C GLY A 14 6.06 -21.65 -11.74
N ASN A 15 6.81 -22.65 -12.20
CA ASN A 15 7.51 -22.68 -13.50
C ASN A 15 6.75 -23.49 -14.57
N LEU A 16 5.43 -23.68 -14.41
CA LEU A 16 4.62 -24.37 -15.42
C LEU A 16 4.56 -23.56 -16.72
N ASP A 17 4.61 -24.28 -17.85
CA ASP A 17 4.44 -23.70 -19.17
C ASP A 17 3.06 -23.05 -19.35
N ASN A 18 3.00 -21.95 -20.09
CA ASN A 18 1.78 -21.17 -20.30
C ASN A 18 0.64 -21.99 -20.94
N MET A 19 0.94 -22.91 -21.86
CA MET A 19 -0.07 -23.78 -22.47
C MET A 19 -0.69 -24.71 -21.45
N LEU A 20 0.13 -25.24 -20.54
CA LEU A 20 -0.34 -26.13 -19.48
C LEU A 20 -1.16 -25.36 -18.43
N VAL A 21 -0.72 -24.15 -18.06
CA VAL A 21 -1.50 -23.26 -17.19
C VAL A 21 -2.85 -22.92 -17.82
N ALA A 22 -2.88 -22.58 -19.11
CA ALA A 22 -4.12 -22.27 -19.81
C ALA A 22 -5.09 -23.46 -19.79
N ARG A 23 -4.61 -24.68 -20.07
CA ARG A 23 -5.44 -25.90 -19.98
C ARG A 23 -6.01 -26.10 -18.57
N ARG A 24 -5.18 -25.98 -17.53
CA ARG A 24 -5.63 -26.14 -16.13
C ARG A 24 -6.68 -25.10 -15.74
N VAL A 25 -6.46 -23.84 -16.11
CA VAL A 25 -7.42 -22.75 -15.84
C VAL A 25 -8.74 -22.98 -16.58
N GLN A 26 -8.70 -23.46 -17.84
CA GLN A 26 -9.90 -23.82 -18.60
C GLN A 26 -10.69 -24.96 -17.94
N ASN A 27 -10.00 -25.89 -17.27
CA ASN A 27 -10.62 -26.95 -16.48
C ASN A 27 -11.14 -26.47 -15.11
N GLY A 28 -10.97 -25.19 -14.77
CA GLY A 28 -11.35 -24.63 -13.47
C GLY A 28 -10.40 -25.00 -12.33
N GLU A 29 -9.21 -25.51 -12.65
CA GLU A 29 -8.19 -25.81 -11.64
C GLU A 29 -7.54 -24.52 -11.13
N LEU A 30 -7.09 -24.57 -9.88
CA LEU A 30 -6.33 -23.51 -9.23
C LEU A 30 -4.96 -24.06 -8.81
N PRO A 31 -3.96 -23.18 -8.60
CA PRO A 31 -2.71 -23.62 -8.05
C PRO A 31 -2.91 -24.27 -6.67
N GLN A 32 -1.95 -25.10 -6.28
CA GLN A 32 -1.95 -25.68 -4.94
C GLN A 32 -1.99 -24.57 -3.87
N LYS A 33 -2.83 -24.77 -2.84
CA LYS A 33 -2.91 -23.83 -1.70
C LYS A 33 -1.51 -23.65 -1.10
N PRO A 34 -0.95 -22.43 -1.11
CA PRO A 34 0.33 -22.19 -0.46
C PRO A 34 0.22 -22.32 1.07
N PRO A 35 1.26 -22.79 1.77
CA PRO A 35 1.24 -22.90 3.24
C PRO A 35 0.97 -21.59 3.99
N ALA A 36 1.28 -20.46 3.35
CA ALA A 36 1.07 -19.12 3.91
C ALA A 36 -0.41 -18.73 4.03
N PHE A 37 -1.35 -19.48 3.44
CA PHE A 37 -2.78 -19.20 3.52
C PHE A 37 -3.46 -20.05 4.59
N SER A 38 -4.19 -19.37 5.49
CA SER A 38 -5.22 -20.02 6.30
C SER A 38 -6.34 -20.58 5.41
N ASN A 39 -7.21 -21.41 6.00
CA ASN A 39 -8.31 -22.00 5.25
C ASN A 39 -9.33 -20.95 4.78
N SER A 40 -9.64 -19.96 5.62
CA SER A 40 -10.57 -18.87 5.31
C SER A 40 -10.02 -17.91 4.23
N GLU A 41 -8.74 -17.56 4.30
CA GLU A 41 -8.10 -16.72 3.27
C GLU A 41 -8.04 -17.44 1.93
N TRP A 42 -7.79 -18.75 1.93
CA TRP A 42 -7.80 -19.54 0.71
C TRP A 42 -9.21 -19.68 0.12
N GLU A 43 -10.24 -19.83 0.96
CA GLU A 43 -11.63 -19.89 0.51
C GLU A 43 -12.07 -18.61 -0.20
N LEU A 44 -11.56 -17.44 0.22
CA LEU A 44 -11.75 -16.19 -0.54
C LEU A 44 -11.19 -16.32 -1.96
N VAL A 45 -9.96 -16.84 -2.12
CA VAL A 45 -9.34 -17.05 -3.44
C VAL A 45 -10.16 -18.02 -4.29
N LEU A 46 -10.62 -19.14 -3.72
CA LEU A 46 -11.49 -20.11 -4.40
C LEU A 46 -12.79 -19.45 -4.89
N SER A 47 -13.41 -18.63 -4.05
CA SER A 47 -14.67 -17.93 -4.36
C SER A 47 -14.51 -16.86 -5.44
N MET A 48 -13.37 -16.18 -5.47
CA MET A 48 -13.05 -15.18 -6.51
C MET A 48 -12.73 -15.82 -7.86
N CYS A 49 -12.16 -17.03 -7.85
CA CYS A 49 -11.66 -17.70 -9.05
C CYS A 49 -12.53 -18.88 -9.51
N LYS A 50 -13.84 -18.84 -9.23
CA LYS A 50 -14.81 -19.78 -9.82
C LYS A 50 -14.76 -19.74 -11.34
N LEU A 51 -14.86 -20.93 -11.97
CA LEU A 51 -14.80 -21.09 -13.42
C LEU A 51 -15.89 -20.25 -14.10
N LYS A 52 -17.14 -20.40 -13.66
CA LYS A 52 -18.26 -19.58 -14.15
C LYS A 52 -18.19 -18.16 -13.58
N PRO A 53 -18.16 -17.12 -14.43
CA PRO A 53 -18.09 -15.73 -13.96
C PRO A 53 -19.24 -15.32 -13.05
N SER A 54 -20.46 -15.83 -13.29
CA SER A 54 -21.65 -15.53 -12.48
C SER A 54 -21.61 -16.08 -11.06
N GLU A 55 -20.74 -17.06 -10.79
CA GLU A 55 -20.55 -17.65 -9.47
C GLU A 55 -19.42 -16.98 -8.68
N ARG A 56 -18.69 -16.03 -9.29
CA ARG A 56 -17.58 -15.34 -8.63
C ARG A 56 -18.11 -14.35 -7.61
N LEU A 57 -17.40 -14.28 -6.48
CA LEU A 57 -17.75 -13.37 -5.40
C LEU A 57 -17.73 -11.91 -5.87
N ASN A 58 -18.76 -11.14 -5.49
CA ASN A 58 -18.84 -9.71 -5.79
C ASN A 58 -17.64 -8.97 -5.18
N ILE A 59 -17.05 -8.04 -5.94
CA ILE A 59 -15.84 -7.32 -5.53
C ILE A 59 -16.01 -6.53 -4.21
N LEU A 60 -17.22 -6.02 -3.92
CA LEU A 60 -17.49 -5.35 -2.65
C LEU A 60 -17.38 -6.31 -1.47
N VAL A 61 -17.84 -7.55 -1.64
CA VAL A 61 -17.74 -8.61 -0.62
C VAL A 61 -16.28 -9.06 -0.47
N VAL A 62 -15.53 -9.13 -1.57
CA VAL A 62 -14.08 -9.40 -1.54
C VAL A 62 -13.35 -8.34 -0.71
N VAL A 63 -13.61 -7.06 -0.97
CA VAL A 63 -13.00 -5.95 -0.21
C VAL A 63 -13.36 -6.03 1.26
N GLN A 64 -14.62 -6.35 1.58
CA GLN A 64 -15.06 -6.50 2.97
C GLN A 64 -14.31 -7.63 3.69
N ARG A 65 -14.22 -8.83 3.09
CA ARG A 65 -13.46 -9.95 3.67
C ARG A 65 -11.96 -9.65 3.81
N LEU A 66 -11.37 -8.94 2.84
CA LEU A 66 -9.97 -8.52 2.93
C LEU A 66 -9.75 -7.52 4.08
N LYS A 67 -10.72 -6.65 4.39
CA LYS A 67 -10.65 -5.79 5.57
C LYS A 67 -10.71 -6.60 6.86
N GLU A 68 -11.56 -7.61 6.93
CA GLU A 68 -11.67 -8.51 8.09
C GLU A 68 -10.37 -9.29 8.33
N PHE A 69 -9.69 -9.74 7.27
CA PHE A 69 -8.37 -10.36 7.41
C PHE A 69 -7.28 -9.35 7.82
N ALA A 70 -7.40 -8.09 7.38
CA ALA A 70 -6.46 -7.04 7.73
C ALA A 70 -6.68 -6.47 9.14
N SER A 71 -7.90 -6.57 9.69
CA SER A 71 -8.17 -6.30 11.09
C SER A 71 -7.58 -7.42 11.93
N VAL A 72 -6.35 -7.22 12.40
CA VAL A 72 -5.83 -7.88 13.60
C VAL A 72 -6.90 -7.73 14.68
N PRO A 73 -7.19 -8.73 15.54
CA PRO A 73 -8.01 -8.50 16.71
C PRO A 73 -7.43 -7.29 17.45
N GLU A 74 -8.15 -6.19 17.37
CA GLU A 74 -7.92 -4.91 18.01
C GLU A 74 -8.19 -5.03 19.53
N ALA A 75 -7.84 -6.20 20.10
CA ALA A 75 -8.14 -6.64 21.46
C ALA A 75 -6.88 -7.12 22.21
N ALA A 76 -5.71 -7.12 21.57
CA ALA A 76 -4.44 -7.41 22.25
C ALA A 76 -3.31 -6.54 21.72
N SER A 77 -3.51 -5.21 21.72
CA SER A 77 -2.49 -4.14 21.81
C SER A 77 -3.10 -2.75 21.57
N ILE A 78 -4.36 -2.49 21.96
CA ILE A 78 -4.68 -1.15 22.46
C ILE A 78 -4.13 -1.08 23.89
N GLN A 79 -2.81 -1.03 24.02
CA GLN A 79 -2.34 0.05 24.85
C GLN A 79 -2.56 1.26 23.95
N GLN A 80 -3.52 2.10 24.33
CA GLN A 80 -3.48 3.51 23.97
C GLN A 80 -2.16 4.07 24.53
N LEU A 81 -1.03 3.74 23.91
CA LEU A 81 0.02 4.71 23.76
C LEU A 81 -0.68 5.86 23.06
N PRO A 82 -0.64 7.09 23.61
CA PRO A 82 -1.30 8.20 22.96
C PRO A 82 -0.75 8.23 21.54
N ALA A 83 -1.60 7.92 20.55
CA ALA A 83 -1.26 8.10 19.14
C ALA A 83 -0.65 9.49 19.08
N LYS A 84 0.60 9.61 18.65
CA LYS A 84 1.32 10.88 18.73
C LYS A 84 0.49 11.91 17.97
N VAL A 85 -0.26 12.73 18.71
CA VAL A 85 -1.17 13.70 18.13
C VAL A 85 -0.27 14.81 17.65
N TRP A 86 -0.05 14.85 16.34
CA TRP A 86 0.71 15.91 15.72
C TRP A 86 -0.06 17.22 15.89
N GLN A 87 0.56 18.16 16.60
CA GLN A 87 -0.07 19.44 16.95
C GLN A 87 -0.33 20.31 15.70
N SER A 88 0.50 20.16 14.67
CA SER A 88 0.31 20.78 13.36
C SER A 88 0.91 19.93 12.23
N ALA A 89 0.48 20.18 11.00
CA ALA A 89 1.08 19.58 9.82
C ALA A 89 2.55 19.98 9.65
N ASP A 90 2.91 21.24 9.93
CA ASP A 90 4.29 21.71 9.82
C ASP A 90 5.24 20.96 10.75
N THR A 91 4.80 20.72 11.99
CA THR A 91 5.61 19.98 12.97
C THR A 91 5.76 18.52 12.58
N PHE A 92 4.69 17.92 12.04
CA PHE A 92 4.75 16.58 11.46
C PHE A 92 5.72 16.51 10.28
N VAL A 93 5.55 17.35 9.26
CA VAL A 93 6.35 17.35 8.02
C VAL A 93 7.83 17.54 8.35
N LYS A 94 8.18 18.49 9.24
CA LYS A 94 9.56 18.71 9.66
C LYS A 94 10.16 17.47 10.34
N ALA A 95 9.45 16.88 11.30
CA ALA A 95 9.93 15.68 12.00
C ALA A 95 10.08 14.49 11.02
N ALA A 96 9.10 14.30 10.13
CA ALA A 96 9.11 13.26 9.13
C ALA A 96 10.28 13.40 8.14
N ARG A 97 10.54 14.61 7.64
CA ARG A 97 11.71 14.87 6.76
C ARG A 97 13.04 14.64 7.47
N GLN A 98 13.14 14.99 8.75
CA GLN A 98 14.33 14.68 9.55
C GLN A 98 14.54 13.16 9.65
N MET A 99 13.50 12.39 9.99
CA MET A 99 13.58 10.93 10.07
C MET A 99 14.01 10.29 8.74
N LEU A 100 13.52 10.81 7.61
CA LEU A 100 13.92 10.36 6.27
C LEU A 100 15.37 10.72 5.93
N SER A 101 15.91 11.80 6.50
CA SER A 101 17.26 12.29 6.24
C SER A 101 18.33 11.56 7.06
N GLU A 102 17.99 11.15 8.29
CA GLU A 102 18.86 10.38 9.19
C GLU A 102 19.12 8.94 8.70
N HIS A 103 18.32 8.46 7.75
CA HIS A 103 18.47 7.13 7.16
C HIS A 103 19.27 7.25 5.85
N GLU A 104 20.56 6.89 5.88
CA GLU A 104 21.36 6.71 4.67
C GLU A 104 20.96 5.38 3.99
N PRO A 105 20.36 5.42 2.78
CA PRO A 105 19.97 4.19 2.13
C PRO A 105 21.20 3.49 1.54
N GLU A 106 21.28 2.16 1.71
CA GLU A 106 21.94 1.32 0.71
C GLU A 106 21.35 1.65 -0.66
N SER A 107 22.17 1.74 -1.71
CA SER A 107 21.80 2.23 -3.06
C SER A 107 20.43 1.72 -3.59
N ASP A 108 20.04 0.49 -3.25
CA ASP A 108 18.81 -0.15 -3.75
C ASP A 108 17.56 0.07 -2.88
N ARG A 109 17.68 0.72 -1.70
CA ARG A 109 16.60 0.91 -0.71
C ARG A 109 16.13 2.35 -0.57
N HIS A 110 16.41 3.21 -1.55
CA HIS A 110 16.01 4.62 -1.50
C HIS A 110 14.52 4.84 -1.84
N TRP A 111 13.85 3.89 -2.53
CA TRP A 111 12.44 4.04 -2.95
C TRP A 111 11.46 4.34 -1.82
N PRO A 112 11.46 3.61 -0.68
CA PRO A 112 10.66 3.99 0.47
C PRO A 112 10.77 5.48 0.80
N ARG A 113 11.99 6.02 0.88
CA ARG A 113 12.22 7.43 1.22
C ARG A 113 11.58 8.37 0.19
N GLU A 114 11.78 8.12 -1.10
CA GLU A 114 11.21 8.95 -2.16
C GLU A 114 9.68 8.95 -2.18
N ILE A 115 9.07 7.77 -2.00
CA ILE A 115 7.60 7.64 -1.90
C ILE A 115 7.05 8.43 -0.71
N PHE A 116 7.69 8.31 0.45
CA PHE A 116 7.27 9.04 1.64
C PHE A 116 7.58 10.55 1.53
N SER A 117 8.66 10.96 0.87
CA SER A 117 8.94 12.37 0.59
C SER A 117 7.83 13.01 -0.25
N LEU A 118 7.41 12.35 -1.34
CA LEU A 118 6.29 12.80 -2.16
C LEU A 118 4.97 12.86 -1.37
N LEU A 119 4.76 11.95 -0.42
CA LEU A 119 3.59 11.98 0.46
C LEU A 119 3.59 13.24 1.32
N LEU A 120 4.75 13.61 1.87
CA LEU A 120 4.92 14.84 2.67
C LEU A 120 4.67 16.08 1.83
N ASP A 121 5.21 16.16 0.61
CA ASP A 121 4.98 17.31 -0.30
C ASP A 121 3.49 17.51 -0.59
N ARG A 122 2.73 16.42 -0.76
CA ARG A 122 1.28 16.46 -0.96
C ARG A 122 0.53 16.94 0.27
N LEU A 123 0.93 16.47 1.45
CA LEU A 123 0.31 16.89 2.70
C LEU A 123 0.58 18.39 2.93
N GLU A 124 1.83 18.84 2.77
CA GLU A 124 2.23 20.24 2.89
C GLU A 124 1.39 21.15 1.98
N ASP A 125 1.28 20.85 0.68
CA ASP A 125 0.44 21.61 -0.27
C ASP A 125 -1.05 21.66 0.14
N LEU A 126 -1.58 20.57 0.71
CA LEU A 126 -2.98 20.53 1.17
C LEU A 126 -3.20 21.29 2.49
N TYR A 127 -2.21 21.33 3.37
CA TYR A 127 -2.32 22.09 4.62
C TYR A 127 -2.10 23.59 4.40
N ASP A 128 -1.24 23.97 3.45
CA ASP A 128 -1.04 25.35 3.00
C ASP A 128 -2.25 25.90 2.23
N GLY A 129 -2.97 25.01 1.53
CA GLY A 129 -4.17 25.36 0.79
C GLY A 129 -5.33 25.86 1.67
N GLN A 130 -6.18 26.72 1.07
CA GLN A 130 -7.40 27.23 1.70
C GLN A 130 -8.56 26.22 1.59
N TYR A 131 -8.40 25.06 2.22
CA TYR A 131 -9.42 24.02 2.27
C TYR A 131 -10.22 24.03 3.58
N GLN A 132 -11.39 23.39 3.55
CA GLN A 132 -12.30 23.23 4.69
C GLN A 132 -11.62 22.52 5.88
N LYS A 133 -12.04 22.85 7.10
CA LYS A 133 -11.46 22.29 8.32
C LYS A 133 -11.70 20.78 8.41
N GLU A 134 -12.86 20.32 7.94
CA GLU A 134 -13.26 18.91 7.92
C GLU A 134 -12.33 18.07 7.03
N LEU A 135 -11.93 18.63 5.88
CA LEU A 135 -10.94 18.02 5.00
C LEU A 135 -9.59 17.90 5.73
N LYS A 136 -9.12 18.99 6.36
CA LYS A 136 -7.85 18.97 7.12
C LYS A 136 -7.90 18.00 8.30
N ASN A 137 -9.05 17.85 8.94
CA ASN A 137 -9.26 16.86 10.01
C ASN A 137 -9.16 15.42 9.48
N ASP A 138 -9.77 15.10 8.34
CA ASP A 138 -9.65 13.77 7.73
C ASP A 138 -8.21 13.47 7.27
N LEU A 139 -7.45 14.49 6.84
CA LEU A 139 -6.02 14.36 6.54
C LEU A 139 -5.16 14.07 7.77
N ASN A 140 -5.58 14.47 8.98
CA ASN A 140 -4.84 14.15 10.21
C ASN A 140 -4.68 12.64 10.41
N GLY A 141 -5.70 11.85 10.02
CA GLY A 141 -5.61 10.39 10.05
C GLY A 141 -4.51 9.85 9.13
N VAL A 142 -4.27 10.49 7.99
CA VAL A 142 -3.15 10.15 7.09
C VAL A 142 -1.81 10.48 7.74
N MET A 143 -1.68 11.64 8.40
CA MET A 143 -0.45 12.03 9.10
C MET A 143 -0.10 11.07 10.24
N THR A 144 -1.08 10.69 11.07
CA THR A 144 -0.87 9.71 12.15
C THR A 144 -0.38 8.37 11.59
N MET A 145 -1.08 7.83 10.58
CA MET A 145 -0.66 6.58 9.94
C MET A 145 0.74 6.68 9.34
N ALA A 146 1.06 7.80 8.68
CA ALA A 146 2.37 8.03 8.08
C ALA A 146 3.47 8.05 9.15
N GLY A 147 3.25 8.74 10.28
CA GLY A 147 4.18 8.75 11.42
C GLY A 147 4.48 7.36 11.97
N ASP A 148 3.44 6.56 12.24
CA ASP A 148 3.58 5.19 12.75
C ASP A 148 4.41 4.31 11.81
N TRP A 149 4.21 4.46 10.49
CA TRP A 149 5.00 3.72 9.50
C TRP A 149 6.44 4.23 9.39
N MET A 150 6.65 5.53 9.50
CA MET A 150 7.99 6.13 9.44
C MET A 150 8.87 5.72 10.62
N GLU A 151 8.30 5.55 11.82
CA GLU A 151 9.04 5.03 12.97
C GLU A 151 9.52 3.59 12.71
N ARG A 152 8.69 2.77 12.07
CA ARG A 152 9.03 1.39 11.67
C ARG A 152 10.03 1.30 10.51
N LEU A 153 10.35 2.41 9.84
CA LEU A 153 11.38 2.42 8.78
C LEU A 153 12.76 2.11 9.36
N LYS A 154 13.00 2.39 10.65
CA LYS A 154 14.30 2.23 11.31
C LYS A 154 14.72 0.76 11.46
N ASP A 155 13.75 -0.17 11.48
CA ASP A 155 13.98 -1.59 11.78
C ASP A 155 14.11 -2.47 10.51
N GLN A 156 14.41 -1.89 9.34
CA GLN A 156 14.34 -2.58 8.05
C GLN A 156 15.55 -3.47 7.74
N ASN A 157 15.34 -4.79 7.72
CA ASN A 157 16.41 -5.75 7.42
C ASN A 157 16.23 -6.53 6.09
N SER A 158 15.12 -6.39 5.35
CA SER A 158 14.88 -7.20 4.14
C SER A 158 14.21 -6.46 2.96
N THR A 159 14.45 -6.96 1.74
CA THR A 159 13.76 -6.51 0.51
C THR A 159 12.24 -6.61 0.60
N VAL A 160 11.74 -7.66 1.26
CA VAL A 160 10.30 -7.86 1.46
C VAL A 160 9.71 -6.73 2.29
N ASP A 161 10.44 -6.26 3.31
CA ASP A 161 9.96 -5.16 4.15
C ASP A 161 9.99 -3.83 3.39
N SER A 162 11.01 -3.58 2.56
CA SER A 162 11.03 -2.41 1.67
C SER A 162 9.83 -2.41 0.71
N VAL A 163 9.48 -3.57 0.13
CA VAL A 163 8.29 -3.70 -0.73
C VAL A 163 7.00 -3.43 0.05
N LYS A 164 6.84 -3.99 1.26
CA LYS A 164 5.67 -3.71 2.11
C LYS A 164 5.54 -2.21 2.36
N ILE A 165 6.64 -1.54 2.68
CA ILE A 165 6.68 -0.11 2.98
C ILE A 165 6.27 0.73 1.76
N ILE A 166 6.77 0.40 0.56
CA ILE A 166 6.36 1.05 -0.70
C ILE A 166 4.83 0.93 -0.87
N PHE A 167 4.27 -0.27 -0.69
CA PHE A 167 2.82 -0.47 -0.80
C PHE A 167 2.03 0.28 0.28
N ARG A 168 2.57 0.45 1.49
CA ARG A 168 1.96 1.30 2.52
C ARG A 168 1.99 2.77 2.11
N GLY A 169 3.08 3.26 1.56
CA GLY A 169 3.17 4.61 0.98
C GLY A 169 2.11 4.85 -0.10
N PHE A 170 1.97 3.93 -1.06
CA PHE A 170 0.89 3.99 -2.08
C PHE A 170 -0.51 3.98 -1.47
N SER A 171 -0.72 3.22 -0.39
CA SER A 171 -2.01 3.18 0.31
C SER A 171 -2.34 4.53 0.96
N LEU A 172 -1.35 5.22 1.52
CA LEU A 172 -1.50 6.55 2.10
C LEU A 172 -1.83 7.60 1.03
N HIS A 173 -1.14 7.57 -0.12
CA HIS A 173 -1.48 8.45 -1.25
C HIS A 173 -2.92 8.27 -1.75
N ARG A 174 -3.39 7.02 -1.84
CA ARG A 174 -4.78 6.72 -2.19
C ARG A 174 -5.75 7.15 -1.09
N HIS A 175 -5.32 7.17 0.17
CA HIS A 175 -6.14 7.69 1.26
C HIS A 175 -6.36 9.20 1.07
N ILE A 176 -5.31 9.97 0.75
CA ILE A 176 -5.45 11.38 0.39
C ILE A 176 -6.43 11.54 -0.77
N ASP A 177 -6.31 10.75 -1.85
CA ASP A 177 -7.24 10.84 -3.00
C ASP A 177 -8.70 10.58 -2.59
N ARG A 178 -8.95 9.65 -1.66
CA ARG A 178 -10.29 9.39 -1.12
C ARG A 178 -10.82 10.56 -0.29
N VAL A 179 -9.97 11.18 0.52
CA VAL A 179 -10.34 12.38 1.28
C VAL A 179 -10.68 13.51 0.30
N LEU A 180 -9.83 13.78 -0.68
CA LEU A 180 -10.08 14.80 -1.70
C LEU A 180 -11.38 14.53 -2.48
N ALA A 181 -11.62 13.28 -2.87
CA ALA A 181 -12.86 12.88 -3.55
C ALA A 181 -14.11 13.09 -2.68
N LYS A 182 -14.03 12.78 -1.37
CA LYS A 182 -15.13 13.00 -0.42
C LYS A 182 -15.56 14.47 -0.36
N TYR A 183 -14.63 15.41 -0.50
CA TYR A 183 -14.87 16.85 -0.47
C TYR A 183 -14.89 17.49 -1.87
N PHE A 184 -14.94 16.69 -2.95
CA PHE A 184 -14.94 17.15 -4.34
C PHE A 184 -13.77 18.10 -4.71
N VAL A 185 -12.62 17.95 -4.04
CA VAL A 185 -11.43 18.75 -4.29
C VAL A 185 -10.63 18.19 -5.46
N ARG A 186 -10.27 19.07 -6.39
CA ARG A 186 -9.29 18.79 -7.45
C ARG A 186 -8.05 19.64 -7.23
N PRO A 187 -6.94 19.07 -6.75
CA PRO A 187 -5.71 19.83 -6.57
C PRO A 187 -5.17 20.29 -7.92
N SER A 188 -4.69 21.53 -7.99
CA SER A 188 -4.08 22.12 -9.20
C SER A 188 -2.58 21.86 -9.30
N ASN A 189 -1.92 21.56 -8.17
CA ASN A 189 -0.47 21.37 -8.11
C ASN A 189 -0.07 19.97 -8.62
N GLY A 190 0.99 19.90 -9.43
CA GLY A 190 1.54 18.67 -9.99
C GLY A 190 2.09 17.68 -8.95
N VAL A 191 2.27 18.09 -7.69
CA VAL A 191 2.60 17.15 -6.59
C VAL A 191 1.52 16.08 -6.38
N HIS A 192 0.28 16.35 -6.78
CA HIS A 192 -0.83 15.39 -6.67
C HIS A 192 -0.91 14.37 -7.81
N ALA A 193 -0.09 14.52 -8.86
CA ALA A 193 0.10 13.53 -9.92
C ALA A 193 1.01 12.36 -9.46
N TRP A 194 0.76 11.86 -8.25
CA TRP A 194 1.66 10.94 -7.55
C TRP A 194 1.81 9.60 -8.26
N THR A 195 0.78 9.12 -8.95
CA THR A 195 0.82 7.85 -9.67
C THR A 195 1.88 7.86 -10.77
N ALA A 196 1.98 8.96 -11.52
CA ALA A 196 2.99 9.14 -12.57
C ALA A 196 4.39 9.21 -11.95
N LYS A 197 4.58 10.08 -10.94
CA LYS A 197 5.86 10.24 -10.26
C LYS A 197 6.37 8.93 -9.63
N CYS A 198 5.50 8.19 -8.95
CA CYS A 198 5.85 6.90 -8.37
C CYS A 198 6.20 5.84 -9.42
N SER A 199 5.55 5.91 -10.60
CA SER A 199 5.84 4.99 -11.71
C SER A 199 7.17 5.30 -12.37
N GLU A 200 7.51 6.58 -12.55
CA GLU A 200 8.81 7.02 -13.06
C GLU A 200 9.94 6.63 -12.11
N LEU A 201 9.73 6.83 -10.81
CA LEU A 201 10.66 6.38 -9.77
C LEU A 201 10.93 4.88 -9.93
N LEU A 202 9.91 4.03 -9.89
CA LEU A 202 10.10 2.58 -10.02
C LEU A 202 10.60 2.12 -11.41
N GLY A 203 10.26 2.84 -12.47
CA GLY A 203 10.57 2.51 -13.86
C GLY A 203 12.00 2.86 -14.29
N SER A 204 12.68 3.76 -13.58
CA SER A 204 14.10 4.09 -13.82
C SER A 204 15.07 2.90 -13.70
N VAL A 205 14.60 1.75 -13.17
CA VAL A 205 15.35 0.49 -13.06
C VAL A 205 15.31 -0.36 -14.35
N GLU A 206 14.26 -0.30 -15.16
CA GLU A 206 14.17 -1.12 -16.39
C GLU A 206 15.15 -0.65 -17.48
N GLY A 207 15.62 0.60 -17.41
CA GLY A 207 16.64 1.14 -18.32
C GLY A 207 18.09 0.83 -17.95
N SER A 208 18.36 0.24 -16.78
CA SER A 208 19.73 0.04 -16.27
C SER A 208 20.14 -1.44 -16.09
N LYS A 209 19.30 -2.39 -16.52
CA LYS A 209 19.67 -3.82 -16.62
C LYS A 209 19.45 -4.34 -18.04
N ALA A 210 20.24 -3.83 -18.96
CA ALA A 210 20.60 -4.56 -20.18
C ALA A 210 22.06 -5.01 -20.03
N PHE A 211 22.28 -6.18 -19.42
CA PHE A 211 23.35 -7.15 -19.70
C PHE A 211 23.03 -8.45 -18.97
#